data_AF-A0A377M0P8-F1
#
_entry.id   AF-A0A377M0P8-F1
#
_cell.length_a   1.000
_cell.length_b   1.000
_cell.length_c   1.000
_cell.angle_alpha   90.00
_cell.angle_beta   90.00
_cell.angle_gamma   90.00
#
_symmetry.space_group_name_H-M   'P 1'
#
loop_
_entity.id
_entity.type
_entity.pdbx_description
1 polymer ?
#
loop_
_entity_poly.entity_id
_entity_poly.type
_entity_poly.pdbx_seq_one_letter_code
_entity_poly.pdbx_strand_id
1 'polypeptide(L)' 'MGQLMIAARSLFREVKNTLPDDKHLGQFVRLQIAFAHCLRMTLRREKGEGQLARYLAAEDLRNVMAAQFPGEPYSADHG' A
#
# COMPACT_ATOMS: atom_id res chain seq x y z
N MET A 1 3.52 12.08 -9.84
CA MET A 1 3.95 11.92 -8.43
C MET A 1 3.47 13.05 -7.52
N GLY A 2 3.67 14.34 -7.88
CA GLY A 2 3.25 15.46 -7.02
C GLY A 2 1.75 15.53 -6.70
N GLN A 3 0.87 15.35 -7.69
CA GLN A 3 -0.60 15.38 -7.47
C GLN A 3 -1.09 14.25 -6.54
N LEU A 4 -0.46 13.07 -6.61
CA LEU A 4 -0.79 11.97 -5.71
C LEU A 4 -0.43 12.30 -4.26
N MET A 5 0.75 12.89 -4.03
CA MET A 5 1.16 13.31 -2.69
C MET A 5 0.23 14.39 -2.13
N ILE A 6 -0.31 15.27 -2.98
CA ILE A 6 -1.30 16.29 -2.57
C ILE A 6 -2.61 15.61 -2.16
N ALA A 7 -3.15 14.72 -3.01
CA ALA A 7 -4.38 14.00 -2.71
C ALA A 7 -4.26 13.17 -1.42
N ALA A 8 -3.15 12.44 -1.23
CA ALA A 8 -2.90 11.65 -0.02
C ALA A 8 -2.81 12.52 1.25
N ARG A 9 -2.19 13.72 1.16
CA ARG A 9 -2.12 14.67 2.28
C ARG A 9 -3.48 15.28 2.62
N SER A 10 -4.28 15.63 1.62
CA SER A 10 -5.63 16.13 1.81
C SER A 10 -6.52 15.07 2.46
N LEU A 11 -6.49 13.84 1.94
CA LEU A 11 -7.24 12.72 2.48
C LEU A 11 -6.83 12.40 3.93
N PHE A 12 -5.54 12.39 4.25
CA PHE A 12 -5.09 12.16 5.61
C PHE A 12 -5.55 13.26 6.58
N ARG A 13 -5.54 14.53 6.14
CA ARG A 13 -6.07 15.64 6.94
C ARG A 13 -7.57 15.49 7.17
N GLU A 14 -8.32 15.09 6.15
CA GLU A 14 -9.76 14.87 6.24
C GLU A 14 -10.09 13.74 7.21
N VAL A 15 -9.38 12.61 7.14
CA VAL A 15 -9.54 11.51 8.11
C VAL A 15 -9.26 11.99 9.53
N LYS A 16 -8.17 12.77 9.76
CA LYS A 16 -7.88 13.33 11.09
C LYS A 16 -8.95 14.28 11.61
N ASN A 17 -9.56 15.07 10.73
CA ASN A 17 -10.61 16.01 11.12
C ASN A 17 -11.93 15.30 11.43
N THR A 18 -12.25 14.24 10.70
CA THR A 18 -13.51 13.50 10.84
C THR A 18 -13.43 12.42 11.93
N LEU A 19 -12.25 11.82 12.11
CA LEU A 19 -12.00 10.68 13.00
C LEU A 19 -10.74 10.94 13.89
N PRO A 20 -10.78 11.96 14.75
CA PRO A 20 -9.59 12.44 15.48
C PRO A 20 -9.00 11.41 16.46
N ASP A 21 -9.82 10.55 17.04
CA ASP A 21 -9.42 9.56 18.06
C ASP A 21 -9.54 8.10 17.60
N ASP A 22 -9.64 7.88 16.29
CA ASP A 22 -9.77 6.53 15.75
C ASP A 22 -8.43 5.77 15.88
N LYS A 23 -8.46 4.68 16.65
CA LYS A 23 -7.31 3.79 16.89
C LYS A 23 -6.73 3.17 15.60
N HIS A 24 -7.48 3.17 14.51
CA HIS A 24 -7.07 2.64 13.21
C HIS A 24 -6.35 3.64 12.32
N LEU A 25 -6.14 4.89 12.75
CA LEU A 25 -5.43 5.91 11.96
C LEU A 25 -4.02 5.44 11.53
N GLY A 26 -3.33 4.69 12.38
CA GLY A 26 -2.02 4.09 12.06
C GLY A 26 -2.10 3.00 10.98
N GLN A 27 -3.22 2.27 10.89
CA GLN A 27 -3.46 1.30 9.80
C GLN A 27 -3.73 2.04 8.49
N PHE A 28 -4.53 3.11 8.53
CA PHE A 28 -4.78 3.95 7.37
C PHE A 28 -3.49 4.53 6.77
N VAL A 29 -2.59 5.06 7.61
CA VAL A 29 -1.29 5.59 7.16
C VAL A 29 -0.44 4.50 6.50
N ARG A 30 -0.36 3.31 7.10
CA ARG A 30 0.36 2.17 6.52
C ARG A 30 -0.19 1.78 5.15
N LEU A 31 -1.51 1.80 4.96
CA LEU A 31 -2.15 1.53 3.69
C LEU A 31 -1.82 2.61 2.62
N GLN A 32 -1.81 3.88 3.00
CA GLN A 32 -1.41 4.98 2.10
C GLN A 32 0.05 4.82 1.63
N ILE A 33 0.94 4.40 2.53
CA ILE A 33 2.34 4.10 2.21
C ILE A 33 2.41 2.90 1.25
N ALA A 34 1.73 1.80 1.57
CA ALA A 34 1.68 0.62 0.72
C ALA A 34 1.19 0.95 -0.70
N PHE A 35 0.13 1.76 -0.82
CA PHE A 35 -0.40 2.21 -2.11
C PHE A 35 0.64 2.99 -2.94
N ALA A 36 1.38 3.90 -2.32
CA ALA A 36 2.45 4.64 -3.00
C ALA A 36 3.58 3.71 -3.49
N HIS A 37 3.93 2.70 -2.69
CA HIS A 37 4.89 1.66 -3.09
C HIS A 37 4.36 0.81 -4.25
N CYS A 38 3.10 0.34 -4.19
CA CYS A 38 2.47 -0.41 -5.28
C CYS A 38 2.49 0.37 -6.59
N LEU A 39 2.10 1.65 -6.56
CA LEU A 39 2.10 2.49 -7.75
C LEU A 39 3.52 2.66 -8.32
N ARG A 40 4.51 2.87 -7.44
CA ARG A 40 5.92 2.96 -7.84
C ARG A 40 6.39 1.66 -8.52
N MET A 41 6.07 0.51 -7.93
CA MET A 41 6.41 -0.80 -8.47
C MET A 41 5.77 -1.03 -9.85
N THR A 42 4.49 -0.71 -10.01
CA THR A 42 3.78 -0.81 -11.30
C THR A 42 4.41 0.08 -12.36
N LEU A 43 4.72 1.33 -12.03
CA LEU A 43 5.30 2.29 -12.99
C LEU A 43 6.75 1.94 -13.37
N ARG A 44 7.51 1.31 -12.48
CA ARG A 44 8.89 0.90 -12.72
C ARG A 44 9.05 -0.55 -13.20
N ARG A 45 7.95 -1.33 -13.25
CA ARG A 45 7.95 -2.78 -13.52
C ARG A 45 8.87 -3.57 -12.56
N GLU A 46 8.91 -3.15 -11.30
CA GLU A 46 9.73 -3.80 -10.25
C GLU A 46 8.90 -4.85 -9.49
N LYS A 47 9.46 -6.05 -9.29
CA LYS A 47 8.91 -7.07 -8.37
C LYS A 47 9.57 -6.86 -7.00
N GLY A 48 8.82 -6.36 -6.01
CA GLY A 48 9.39 -5.78 -4.78
C GLY A 48 8.51 -5.97 -3.55
N GLU A 49 8.15 -7.22 -3.27
CA GLU A 49 7.19 -7.57 -2.23
C GLU A 49 7.67 -7.27 -0.79
N GLY A 50 8.96 -7.49 -0.50
CA GLY A 50 9.50 -7.32 0.85
C GLY A 50 9.32 -5.90 1.43
N GLN A 51 9.08 -4.90 0.59
CA GLN A 51 8.74 -3.55 1.05
C GLN A 51 7.27 -3.44 1.51
N LEU A 52 6.35 -4.13 0.83
CA LEU A 52 4.92 -4.10 1.14
C LEU A 52 4.57 -4.92 2.39
N ALA A 53 5.30 -6.02 2.63
CA ALA A 53 5.13 -6.87 3.82
C ALA A 53 5.33 -6.12 5.16
N ARG A 54 6.00 -4.96 5.14
CA ARG A 54 6.19 -4.09 6.31
C ARG A 54 4.94 -3.26 6.67
N TYR A 55 4.03 -3.11 5.72
CA TYR A 55 2.87 -2.23 5.84
C TYR A 55 1.54 -2.98 5.76
N LEU A 56 1.52 -4.18 5.18
CA LEU A 56 0.34 -4.98 4.94
C LEU A 56 0.34 -6.27 5.77
N ALA A 57 -0.86 -6.72 6.16
CA ALA A 57 -1.02 -8.09 6.64
C ALA A 57 -0.77 -9.08 5.49
N ALA A 58 -0.43 -10.34 5.83
CA ALA A 58 -0.09 -11.35 4.82
C ALA A 58 -1.25 -11.65 3.84
N GLU A 59 -2.50 -11.47 4.25
CA GLU A 59 -3.65 -11.61 3.36
C GLU A 59 -3.76 -10.45 2.37
N ASP A 60 -3.66 -9.21 2.85
CA ASP A 60 -3.67 -8.02 2.00
C ASP A 60 -2.51 -8.01 1.01
N LEU A 61 -1.33 -8.46 1.46
CA LEU A 61 -0.14 -8.60 0.62
C LEU A 61 -0.39 -9.58 -0.53
N ARG A 62 -0.95 -10.76 -0.24
CA ARG A 62 -1.30 -11.76 -1.27
C ARG A 62 -2.29 -11.19 -2.28
N ASN A 63 -3.32 -10.47 -1.82
CA ASN A 63 -4.32 -9.86 -2.68
C ASN A 63 -3.70 -8.79 -3.60
N VAL A 64 -2.82 -7.95 -3.07
CA VAL A 64 -2.11 -6.93 -3.84
C VAL A 64 -1.18 -7.55 -4.88
N MET A 65 -0.42 -8.58 -4.50
CA MET A 65 0.49 -9.27 -5.42
C MET A 65 -0.27 -9.99 -6.55
N ALA A 66 -1.39 -10.65 -6.24
CA ALA A 66 -2.24 -11.28 -7.24
C ALA A 66 -2.84 -10.28 -8.24
N ALA A 67 -3.24 -9.10 -7.77
CA ALA A 67 -3.78 -8.05 -8.63
C ALA A 67 -2.70 -7.38 -9.51
N GLN A 68 -1.46 -7.28 -9.00
CA GLN A 68 -0.36 -6.65 -9.71
C GLN A 68 0.25 -7.56 -10.81
N PHE A 69 0.15 -8.89 -10.65
CA PHE A 69 0.65 -9.89 -11.59
C PHE A 69 -0.45 -10.89 -12.00
N PRO A 70 -1.46 -10.45 -12.76
CA PRO A 70 -2.55 -11.33 -13.17
C PRO A 70 -2.02 -12.49 -14.04
N GLY A 71 -2.18 -13.73 -13.57
CA GLY A 71 -1.84 -14.95 -14.32
C GLY A 71 -0.58 -15.69 -13.85
N GLU A 72 0.18 -15.14 -12.90
CA GLU A 72 1.37 -15.79 -12.33
C GLU A 72 1.10 -16.09 -10.84
N PRO A 73 1.12 -17.36 -10.38
CA PRO A 73 0.91 -17.66 -8.97
C PRO A 73 2.02 -16.98 -8.15
N TYR A 74 1.60 -16.13 -7.23
CA TYR A 74 2.51 -15.51 -6.27
C TYR A 74 3.10 -16.61 -5.36
N SER A 75 4.30 -17.07 -5.68
CA SER A 75 5.08 -18.00 -4.84
C SER A 75 5.94 -17.20 -3.87
N ALA A 76 5.62 -17.31 -2.58
CA ALA A 76 6.41 -16.80 -1.48
C ALA A 76 7.66 -17.67 -1.26
N ASP A 77 8.45 -17.93 -2.29
CA ASP A 77 9.73 -18.62 -2.15
C ASP A 77 10.79 -17.55 -1.89
N HIS A 78 11.10 -17.34 -0.62
CA HIS A 78 12.28 -16.59 -0.19
C HIS A 78 13.14 -17.58 0.60
N GLY A 79 14.12 -18.17 -0.07
CA GLY A 79 15.30 -18.77 0.58
C GLY A 79 16.19 -17.71 1.22
#